data_AF-A0A445FBD3-F1
#
_entry.id   AF-A0A445FBD3-F1
#
_cell.length_a   1.000
_cell.length_b   1.000
_cell.length_c   1.000
_cell.angle_alpha   90.00
_cell.angle_beta   90.00
_cell.angle_gamma   90.00
#
_symmetry.space_group_name_H-M   'P 1'
#
loop_
_entity.id
_entity.type
_entity.pdbx_description
1 polymer ?
#
loop_
_entity_poly.entity_id
_entity_poly.type
_entity_poly.pdbx_seq_one_letter_code
_entity_poly.pdbx_strand_id
1 'polypeptide(L)'
;MTPIQALFLKCHPVIHITAKCISETDDYPPEIPGHITKFLEVHITRVEFPDLNADFVPPGFNINARGALYLEREGRHHWMKNQLDINVNLALPPLLAWVPEDVLLNILQSVRITLLA
;
A
#
# COMPACT_ATOMS: atom_id res chain seq x y z
N MET A 1 -36.77 -2.31 -13.74
CA MET A 1 -35.34 -2.14 -13.41
C MET A 1 -34.91 -3.36 -12.63
N THR A 2 -33.90 -4.09 -13.11
CA THR A 2 -33.31 -5.20 -12.35
C THR A 2 -32.58 -4.63 -11.13
N PRO A 3 -32.81 -5.17 -9.92
CA PRO A 3 -32.14 -4.69 -8.73
C PRO A 3 -30.63 -4.97 -8.84
N ILE A 4 -29.82 -3.92 -8.69
CA ILE A 4 -28.37 -4.07 -8.54
C ILE A 4 -28.12 -4.63 -7.14
N GLN A 5 -27.60 -5.85 -7.06
CA GLN A 5 -27.15 -6.44 -5.81
C GLN A 5 -25.67 -6.08 -5.63
N ALA A 6 -25.39 -5.15 -4.73
CA ALA A 6 -24.03 -4.80 -4.34
C ALA A 6 -23.52 -5.80 -3.29
N LEU A 7 -22.51 -6.59 -3.64
CA LEU A 7 -21.85 -7.49 -2.70
C LEU A 7 -20.82 -6.68 -1.90
N PHE A 8 -21.11 -6.38 -0.64
CA PHE A 8 -20.13 -5.80 0.27
C PHE A 8 -19.18 -6.90 0.73
N LEU A 9 -18.04 -6.98 0.07
CA LEU A 9 -17.04 -8.00 0.34
C LEU A 9 -16.05 -7.48 1.39
N LYS A 10 -16.10 -8.08 2.58
CA LYS A 10 -15.04 -7.92 3.58
C LYS A 10 -13.98 -8.99 3.30
N CYS A 11 -12.76 -8.56 2.99
CA CYS A 11 -11.61 -9.46 2.84
C CYS A 11 -10.50 -9.04 3.81
N HIS A 12 -9.68 -10.00 4.21
CA HIS A 12 -8.50 -9.76 5.04
C HIS A 12 -7.24 -9.99 4.18
N PRO A 13 -6.57 -8.91 3.72
CA PRO A 13 -5.34 -9.07 2.97
C PRO A 13 -4.22 -9.59 3.87
N VAL A 14 -3.45 -10.55 3.38
CA VAL A 14 -2.16 -10.95 3.94
C VAL A 14 -1.08 -10.27 3.12
N ILE A 15 -0.32 -9.38 3.75
CA ILE A 15 0.74 -8.61 3.10
C ILE A 15 2.08 -9.19 3.52
N HIS A 16 2.83 -9.71 2.55
CA HIS A 16 4.20 -10.16 2.75
C HIS A 16 5.15 -8.99 2.53
N ILE A 17 5.86 -8.65 3.59
CA ILE A 17 6.78 -7.52 3.61
C ILE A 17 8.19 -8.05 3.85
N THR A 18 9.13 -7.56 3.04
CA THR A 18 10.56 -7.75 3.27
C THR A 18 11.12 -6.45 3.80
N ALA A 19 11.88 -6.53 4.88
CA ALA A 19 12.53 -5.38 5.48
C ALA A 19 14.03 -5.65 5.59
N LYS A 20 14.84 -4.69 5.14
CA LYS A 20 16.31 -4.76 5.17
C LYS A 20 16.85 -3.54 5.87
N CYS A 21 17.64 -3.74 6.92
CA CYS A 21 18.37 -2.67 7.57
C CYS A 21 19.62 -2.35 6.74
N ILE A 22 19.75 -1.10 6.33
CA ILE A 22 20.90 -0.60 5.57
C ILE A 22 21.61 0.44 6.44
N SER A 23 22.91 0.24 6.60
CA SER A 23 23.81 1.13 7.33
C SER A 23 25.14 1.20 6.58
N GLU A 24 25.78 2.38 6.59
CA GLU A 24 27.15 2.54 6.07
C GLU A 24 27.28 2.14 4.59
N THR A 25 26.38 2.62 3.73
CA THR A 25 26.47 2.42 2.28
C THR A 25 26.93 3.69 1.58
N ASP A 26 27.80 3.59 0.57
CA ASP A 26 28.21 4.76 -0.23
C ASP A 26 27.13 5.17 -1.25
N ASP A 27 26.14 4.32 -1.50
CA ASP A 27 25.10 4.50 -2.52
C ASP A 27 23.71 4.59 -1.86
N TYR A 28 23.48 5.70 -1.15
CA TYR A 28 22.16 6.00 -0.60
C TYR A 28 21.20 6.43 -1.72
N PRO A 29 19.94 5.97 -1.70
CA PRO A 29 18.91 6.51 -2.59
C PRO A 29 18.78 8.02 -2.42
N PRO A 30 18.63 8.80 -3.51
CA PRO A 30 18.57 10.26 -3.45
C PRO A 30 17.39 10.80 -2.64
N GLU A 31 16.38 9.98 -2.38
CA GLU A 31 15.21 10.34 -1.58
C GLU A 31 15.51 10.39 -0.07
N ILE A 32 16.59 9.73 0.38
CA ILE A 32 17.02 9.70 1.78
C ILE A 32 18.00 10.84 2.03
N PRO A 33 17.77 11.70 3.04
CA PRO A 33 18.71 12.77 3.38
C PRO A 33 20.09 12.21 3.73
N GLY A 34 21.16 12.82 3.18
CA GLY A 34 22.52 12.29 3.31
C GLY A 34 23.09 12.24 4.74
N HIS A 35 22.46 12.90 5.72
CA HIS A 35 22.85 12.79 7.13
C HIS A 35 22.29 11.53 7.83
N ILE A 36 21.39 10.79 7.19
CA ILE A 36 20.82 9.56 7.72
C ILE A 36 21.80 8.41 7.52
N THR A 37 22.35 7.90 8.61
CA THR A 37 23.36 6.83 8.58
C THR A 37 22.77 5.42 8.61
N LYS A 38 21.47 5.29 8.94
CA LYS A 38 20.75 4.01 9.00
C LYS A 38 19.29 4.18 8.61
N PHE A 39 18.80 3.28 7.77
CA PHE A 39 17.40 3.20 7.40
C PHE A 39 16.96 1.74 7.21
N LEU A 40 15.66 1.52 7.33
CA LEU A 40 15.01 0.26 7.03
C LEU A 40 14.37 0.39 5.65
N GLU A 41 14.93 -0.29 4.65
CA GLU A 41 14.28 -0.47 3.36
C GLU A 41 13.13 -1.47 3.52
N VAL A 42 11.96 -1.13 3.00
CA VAL A 42 10.75 -1.93 3.09
C VAL A 42 10.20 -2.15 1.69
N HIS A 43 9.84 -3.40 1.38
CA HIS A 43 9.23 -3.77 0.11
C HIS A 43 8.15 -4.82 0.30
N ILE A 44 6.94 -4.53 -0.19
CA ILE A 44 5.87 -5.54 -0.32
C ILE A 44 6.25 -6.46 -1.46
N THR A 45 6.42 -7.75 -1.17
CA THR A 45 6.74 -8.76 -2.19
C THR A 45 5.50 -9.47 -2.70
N ARG A 46 4.45 -9.56 -1.88
CA ARG A 46 3.22 -10.26 -2.23
C ARG A 46 2.06 -9.79 -1.37
N VAL A 47 0.89 -9.72 -1.99
CA VAL A 47 -0.39 -9.54 -1.28
C VAL A 47 -1.31 -10.68 -1.65
N GLU A 48 -1.92 -11.30 -0.65
CA GLU A 48 -2.86 -12.41 -0.81
C GLU A 48 -4.19 -12.07 -0.17
N PHE A 49 -5.25 -12.70 -0.66
CA PHE A 49 -6.58 -12.64 -0.05
C PHE A 49 -7.05 -14.07 0.19
N PRO A 50 -6.57 -14.76 1.25
CA PRO A 50 -6.85 -16.17 1.47
C PRO A 50 -8.35 -16.46 1.60
N ASP A 51 -9.10 -15.51 2.16
CA ASP A 51 -10.54 -15.60 2.38
C ASP A 51 -11.37 -15.27 1.12
N LEU A 52 -10.72 -14.81 0.04
CA LEU A 52 -11.37 -14.38 -1.18
C LEU A 52 -11.19 -15.43 -2.27
N ASN A 53 -12.31 -15.94 -2.80
CA ASN A 53 -12.25 -16.78 -3.99
C ASN A 53 -11.60 -15.99 -5.15
N ALA A 54 -10.64 -16.61 -5.82
CA ALA A 54 -9.84 -16.02 -6.89
C ALA A 54 -10.67 -15.41 -8.03
N ASP A 55 -11.87 -15.94 -8.27
CA ASP A 55 -12.81 -15.40 -9.27
C ASP A 55 -13.27 -13.96 -8.97
N PHE A 56 -13.19 -13.54 -7.71
CA PHE A 56 -13.52 -12.18 -7.28
C PHE A 56 -12.31 -11.25 -7.24
N VAL A 57 -11.08 -11.78 -7.40
CA VAL A 57 -9.88 -10.95 -7.48
C VAL A 57 -9.82 -10.35 -8.89
N PRO A 58 -9.79 -9.03 -9.03
CA PRO A 58 -9.82 -8.43 -10.35
C PRO A 58 -8.59 -8.80 -11.18
N PRO A 59 -8.72 -9.01 -12.50
CA PRO A 59 -7.59 -9.37 -13.35
C PRO A 59 -6.50 -8.30 -13.27
N GLY A 60 -5.26 -8.72 -13.01
CA GLY A 60 -4.13 -7.79 -12.88
C GLY A 60 -4.15 -6.95 -11.60
N PHE A 61 -5.00 -7.29 -10.62
CA PHE A 61 -4.95 -6.66 -9.31
C PHE A 61 -3.57 -6.86 -8.68
N ASN A 62 -2.94 -5.75 -8.29
CA ASN A 62 -1.65 -5.77 -7.62
C ASN A 62 -1.55 -4.61 -6.64
N ILE A 63 -0.99 -4.88 -5.47
CA ILE A 63 -0.55 -3.84 -4.53
C ILE A 63 0.94 -4.03 -4.36
N ASN A 64 1.70 -3.01 -4.71
CA ASN A 64 3.12 -2.93 -4.41
C ASN A 64 3.34 -1.72 -3.49
N ALA A 65 4.31 -1.85 -2.59
CA ALA A 65 4.84 -0.68 -1.91
C ALA A 65 6.33 -0.85 -1.70
N ARG A 66 7.08 0.22 -1.92
CA ARG A 66 8.52 0.29 -1.68
C ARG A 66 8.86 1.58 -0.98
N GLY A 67 9.80 1.52 -0.04
CA GLY A 67 10.17 2.70 0.69
C GLY A 67 11.26 2.51 1.71
N ALA A 68 11.46 3.56 2.50
CA ALA A 68 12.41 3.60 3.60
C ALA A 68 11.76 4.16 4.87
N LEU A 69 12.09 3.55 6.00
CA LEU A 69 11.86 4.11 7.33
C LEU A 69 13.19 4.53 7.93
N TYR A 70 13.26 5.75 8.45
CA TYR A 70 14.49 6.23 9.09
C TYR A 70 14.20 7.15 10.27
N LEU A 71 15.16 7.22 11.18
CA LEU A 71 15.07 8.09 12.34
C LEU A 71 15.60 9.47 12.00
N GLU A 72 14.73 10.46 12.03
CA GLU A 72 15.10 11.87 11.91
C GLU A 72 15.43 12.43 13.29
N ARG A 73 16.46 13.28 13.34
CA ARG A 73 16.93 13.88 14.60
C ARG A 73 17.11 15.38 14.41
N GLU A 74 16.38 16.15 15.20
CA GLU A 74 16.52 17.61 15.26
C GLU A 74 16.65 18.05 16.73
N GLY A 75 17.87 18.36 17.15
CA GLY A 75 18.17 18.68 18.55
C GLY A 75 17.83 17.53 19.50
N ARG A 76 16.86 17.74 20.39
CA ARG A 76 16.34 16.72 21.33
C ARG A 76 15.13 15.93 20.80
N HIS A 77 14.63 16.30 19.63
CA HIS A 77 13.47 15.64 19.03
C HIS A 77 13.92 14.52 18.10
N HIS A 78 13.24 13.38 18.25
CA HIS A 78 13.47 12.18 17.46
C HIS A 78 12.12 11.71 16.94
N TRP A 79 12.00 11.52 15.63
CA TRP A 79 10.79 10.94 15.04
C TRP A 79 11.15 10.01 13.89
N MET A 80 10.33 8.98 13.71
CA MET A 80 10.45 8.09 12.57
C MET A 80 9.83 8.78 11.36
N LYS A 81 10.61 8.97 10.30
CA LYS A 81 10.10 9.33 8.98
C LYS A 81 9.84 8.07 8.17
N ASN A 82 8.74 8.09 7.44
CA ASN A 82 8.34 7.05 6.52
C ASN A 82 8.24 7.68 5.13
N GLN A 83 8.97 7.12 4.18
CA GLN A 83 8.82 7.40 2.76
C GLN A 83 8.45 6.08 2.08
N LEU A 84 7.15 5.83 1.92
CA LEU A 84 6.62 4.64 1.26
C LEU A 84 5.84 5.07 0.02
N ASP A 85 6.29 4.64 -1.14
CA ASP A 85 5.54 4.72 -2.38
C ASP A 85 4.65 3.48 -2.49
N ILE A 86 3.34 3.70 -2.65
CA ILE A 86 2.34 2.63 -2.76
C ILE A 86 1.69 2.73 -4.13
N ASN A 87 1.79 1.64 -4.89
CA ASN A 87 1.14 1.50 -6.18
C ASN A 87 0.06 0.43 -6.10
N VAL A 88 -1.18 0.79 -6.47
CA VAL A 88 -2.33 -0.11 -6.52
C VAL A 88 -2.86 -0.15 -7.95
N ASN A 89 -2.75 -1.31 -8.57
CA ASN A 89 -3.36 -1.60 -9.87
C ASN A 89 -4.64 -2.39 -9.66
N LEU A 90 -5.72 -1.94 -10.27
CA LEU A 90 -7.04 -2.57 -10.19
C LEU A 90 -7.73 -2.42 -11.55
N ALA A 91 -8.11 -3.54 -12.17
CA ALA A 91 -9.06 -3.52 -13.28
C ALA A 91 -10.48 -3.55 -12.70
N LEU A 92 -11.21 -2.44 -12.74
CA LEU A 92 -12.59 -2.42 -12.25
C LEU A 92 -13.45 -3.37 -13.12
N PRO A 93 -14.23 -4.28 -12.51
CA PRO A 93 -15.16 -5.11 -13.25
C PRO A 93 -16.09 -4.27 -14.14
N PRO A 94 -16.46 -4.72 -15.35
CA PRO A 94 -17.34 -3.95 -16.26
C PRO A 94 -18.68 -3.54 -15.63
N LEU A 95 -19.16 -4.30 -14.64
CA LEU A 95 -20.37 -3.95 -13.89
C LEU A 95 -20.22 -2.66 -13.09
N LEU A 96 -19.02 -2.31 -12.64
CA LEU A 96 -18.76 -1.05 -11.93
C LEU A 96 -18.82 0.18 -12.84
N ALA A 97 -18.78 0.01 -14.17
CA ALA A 97 -19.01 1.12 -15.11
C ALA A 97 -20.42 1.73 -15.01
N TRP A 98 -21.36 1.01 -14.36
CA TRP A 98 -22.72 1.47 -14.11
C TRP A 98 -22.86 2.24 -12.79
N VAL A 99 -21.81 2.21 -11.96
CA VAL A 99 -21.76 2.95 -10.70
C VAL A 99 -21.31 4.39 -11.01
N PRO A 100 -22.05 5.41 -10.54
CA PRO A 100 -21.64 6.80 -10.71
C PRO A 100 -20.21 7.06 -10.20
N GLU A 101 -19.46 7.90 -10.92
CA GLU A 101 -18.05 8.15 -10.66
C GLU A 101 -17.80 8.74 -9.26
N ASP A 102 -18.70 9.60 -8.77
CA ASP A 102 -18.67 10.16 -7.43
C ASP A 102 -18.80 9.10 -6.34
N VAL A 103 -19.60 8.06 -6.58
CA VAL A 103 -19.74 6.92 -5.66
C VAL A 103 -18.47 6.05 -5.67
N LEU A 104 -17.89 5.79 -6.84
CA LEU A 104 -16.61 5.07 -6.96
C LEU A 104 -15.47 5.81 -6.28
N LEU A 105 -15.35 7.12 -6.49
CA LEU A 105 -14.35 7.98 -5.85
C LEU A 105 -14.51 7.97 -4.33
N ASN A 106 -15.73 8.07 -3.81
CA ASN A 106 -15.99 7.98 -2.38
C ASN A 106 -15.61 6.61 -1.80
N ILE A 107 -15.84 5.52 -2.53
CA ILE A 107 -15.40 4.17 -2.12
C ILE A 107 -13.87 4.10 -2.07
N LEU A 108 -13.19 4.56 -3.12
CA LEU A 108 -11.71 4.59 -3.17
C LEU A 108 -11.11 5.43 -2.05
N GLN A 109 -11.69 6.62 -1.78
CA GLN A 109 -11.28 7.49 -0.67
C GLN A 109 -11.58 6.89 0.71
N SER A 110 -12.59 6.02 0.80
CA SER A 110 -12.96 5.33 2.05
C SER A 110 -12.07 4.13 2.36
N VAL A 111 -11.24 3.67 1.42
CA VAL A 111 -10.24 2.62 1.68
C VAL A 111 -9.17 3.19 2.61
N ARG A 112 -9.38 3.02 3.92
CA ARG A 112 -8.36 3.27 4.94
C ARG A 112 -7.37 2.11 4.97
N ILE A 113 -6.22 2.29 4.32
CA ILE A 113 -5.05 1.44 4.58
C ILE A 113 -4.50 1.85 5.95
N THR A 114 -4.91 1.12 6.99
CA THR A 114 -4.35 1.31 8.33
C THR A 114 -3.08 0.46 8.41
N LEU A 115 -1.92 1.08 8.17
CA LEU A 115 -0.62 0.48 8.48
C LEU A 115 -0.44 0.48 10.00
N LEU A 116 -0.77 -0.62 10.67
CA LEU A 116 -0.37 -0.83 12.05
C LEU A 116 1.12 -1.19 12.04
N ALA A 117 1.94 -0.25 12.52
CA ALA A 117 3.37 -0.43 12.79
C ALA A 117 3.57 -0.80 14.26
#